data_AF-A0A1X3P440-F1
#
_entry.id   AF-A0A1X3P440-F1
#
_cell.length_a   1.000
_cell.length_b   1.000
_cell.length_c   1.000
_cell.angle_alpha   90.00
_cell.angle_beta   90.00
_cell.angle_gamma   90.00
#
_symmetry.space_group_name_H-M   'P 1'
#
loop_
_entity.id
_entity.type
_entity.pdbx_description
1 polymer ?
#
loop_
_entity_poly.entity_id
_entity_poly.type
_entity_poly.pdbx_seq_one_letter_code
_entity_poly.pdbx_strand_id
1 'polypeptide(L)'
;MPAAPSSWRRPADVVIADLTPAQLLRLEGLELPVRYRRALSRWTYGPAIVKIDYLINGPIPWRDPEVARAGTVHLGGSHAQIGAAEAAAARGVLPGRPYVLLAQPSAADPSRAPAGQTVAWAYAHVPHGLAGGAADGRRR
;
A
#
# COMPACT_ATOMS: atom_id res chain seq x y z
N MET A 1 -12.82 -6.62 14.93
CA MET A 1 -12.95 -7.30 13.61
C MET A 1 -13.95 -8.43 13.79
N PRO A 2 -15.05 -8.48 13.03
CA PRO A 2 -16.07 -9.52 13.21
C PRO A 2 -15.47 -10.90 12.92
N ALA A 3 -15.86 -11.90 13.72
CA ALA A 3 -15.51 -13.30 13.50
C ALA A 3 -16.02 -13.73 12.11
N ALA A 4 -15.20 -14.50 11.38
CA ALA A 4 -15.61 -15.05 10.09
C ALA A 4 -16.89 -15.89 10.29
N PRO A 5 -17.91 -15.75 9.42
CA PRO A 5 -19.11 -16.56 9.53
C PRO A 5 -18.75 -18.05 9.46
N SER A 6 -19.40 -18.86 10.28
CA SER A 6 -19.24 -20.32 10.42
C SER A 6 -19.52 -21.13 9.14
N SER A 7 -19.76 -20.46 8.00
CA SER A 7 -20.31 -21.01 6.76
C SER A 7 -19.33 -21.10 5.59
N TRP A 8 -18.02 -20.83 5.79
CA TRP A 8 -17.04 -20.93 4.70
C TRP A 8 -16.83 -22.38 4.20
N ARG A 9 -17.18 -23.37 5.03
CA ARG A 9 -17.05 -24.81 4.75
C ARG A 9 -18.22 -25.40 3.96
N ARG A 10 -18.52 -24.84 2.80
CA ARG A 10 -19.33 -25.61 1.85
C ARG A 10 -18.48 -26.76 1.31
N PRO A 11 -19.04 -27.97 1.11
CA PRO A 11 -18.33 -29.04 0.44
C PRO A 11 -17.78 -28.53 -0.90
N ALA A 12 -16.48 -28.67 -1.08
CA ALA A 12 -15.76 -28.27 -2.28
C ALA A 12 -14.59 -29.21 -2.49
N ASP A 13 -14.29 -29.54 -3.75
CA ASP A 13 -13.13 -30.35 -4.09
C ASP A 13 -11.81 -29.61 -3.84
N VAL A 14 -11.84 -28.27 -3.95
CA VAL A 14 -10.69 -27.38 -3.77
C VAL A 14 -11.11 -26.08 -3.08
N VAL A 15 -10.28 -25.60 -2.14
CA VAL A 15 -10.41 -24.29 -1.50
C VAL A 15 -9.17 -23.45 -1.83
N ILE A 16 -9.38 -22.28 -2.43
CA ILE A 16 -8.33 -21.28 -2.68
C ILE A 16 -8.55 -20.12 -1.71
N ALA A 17 -7.59 -19.89 -0.81
CA ALA A 17 -7.67 -18.84 0.20
C ALA A 17 -6.80 -17.64 -0.17
N ASP A 18 -7.42 -16.54 -0.59
CA ASP A 18 -6.76 -15.24 -0.77
C ASP A 18 -6.69 -14.49 0.57
N LEU A 19 -5.92 -15.05 1.51
CA LEU A 19 -5.81 -14.57 2.89
C LEU A 19 -4.35 -14.40 3.28
N THR A 20 -4.08 -13.40 4.10
CA THR A 20 -2.76 -13.26 4.73
C THR A 20 -2.49 -14.40 5.72
N PRO A 21 -1.21 -14.68 6.06
CA PRO A 21 -0.87 -15.69 7.06
C PRO A 21 -1.63 -15.53 8.39
N ALA A 22 -1.72 -14.31 8.93
CA ALA A 22 -2.45 -14.02 10.16
C ALA A 22 -3.96 -14.25 10.03
N GLN A 23 -4.58 -13.94 8.89
CA GLN A 23 -6.00 -14.22 8.64
C GLN A 23 -6.26 -15.72 8.49
N LEU A 24 -5.39 -16.44 7.77
CA LEU A 24 -5.49 -17.88 7.57
C LEU A 24 -5.43 -18.63 8.91
N LEU A 25 -4.54 -18.21 9.82
CA LEU A 25 -4.44 -18.77 11.17
C LEU A 25 -5.66 -18.52 12.06
N ARG A 26 -6.47 -17.51 11.74
CA ARG A 26 -7.72 -17.17 12.46
C ARG A 26 -8.95 -17.87 11.87
N LEU A 27 -8.83 -18.58 10.74
CA LEU A 27 -9.94 -19.35 10.20
C LEU A 27 -10.27 -20.55 11.08
N GLU A 28 -11.52 -20.62 11.53
CA GLU A 28 -11.96 -21.65 12.46
C GLU A 28 -12.04 -23.05 11.82
N GLY A 29 -11.32 -23.97 12.48
CA GLY A 29 -11.07 -25.37 12.16
C GLY A 29 -10.57 -25.65 10.73
N LEU A 30 -9.87 -24.68 10.15
CA LEU A 30 -8.87 -25.02 9.15
C LEU A 30 -7.77 -25.83 9.87
N GLU A 31 -7.72 -27.13 9.59
CA GLU A 31 -6.69 -28.02 10.12
C GLU A 31 -5.41 -27.85 9.30
N LEU A 32 -4.38 -27.29 9.94
CA LEU A 32 -3.06 -27.09 9.33
C LEU A 32 -2.02 -27.93 10.07
N PRO A 33 -1.09 -28.59 9.36
CA PRO A 33 0.04 -29.29 10.00
C PRO A 33 0.80 -28.34 10.93
N VAL A 34 1.22 -28.84 12.10
CA VAL A 34 1.89 -28.04 13.15
C VAL A 34 3.07 -27.23 12.61
N ARG A 35 3.92 -27.84 11.76
CA ARG A 35 5.06 -27.14 11.15
C ARG A 35 4.64 -25.95 10.30
N TYR A 36 3.54 -26.08 9.57
CA TYR A 36 3.05 -25.07 8.65
C TYR A 36 2.39 -23.92 9.41
N ARG A 37 1.57 -24.26 10.42
CA ARG A 37 1.02 -23.28 11.37
C ARG A 37 2.13 -22.43 12.00
N ARG A 38 3.24 -23.06 12.43
CA ARG A 38 4.41 -22.37 13.00
C ARG A 38 5.15 -21.50 11.99
N ALA A 39 5.21 -21.90 10.72
CA ALA A 39 5.80 -21.08 9.67
C ALA A 39 4.97 -19.80 9.45
N LEU A 40 3.65 -19.95 9.32
CA LEU A 40 2.73 -18.82 9.15
C LEU A 40 2.74 -17.86 10.35
N SER A 41 2.85 -18.37 11.58
CA SER A 41 2.82 -17.54 12.79
C SER A 41 4.08 -16.70 12.99
N ARG A 42 5.20 -17.07 12.33
CA ARG A 42 6.46 -16.33 12.34
C ARG A 42 6.60 -15.37 11.16
N TRP A 43 5.58 -15.27 10.33
CA TRP A 43 5.61 -14.36 9.19
C TRP A 43 5.77 -12.91 9.66
N THR A 44 6.75 -12.21 9.12
CA THR A 44 6.98 -10.79 9.40
C THR A 44 6.50 -9.98 8.19
N TYR A 45 5.58 -9.05 8.44
CA TYR A 45 5.09 -8.17 7.39
C TYR A 45 6.10 -7.04 7.14
N GLY A 46 6.26 -6.67 5.87
CA GLY A 46 7.05 -5.52 5.48
C GLY A 46 6.39 -4.19 5.88
N PRO A 47 6.95 -3.06 5.44
CA PRO A 47 6.36 -1.73 5.63
C PRO A 47 4.88 -1.69 5.21
N ALA A 48 4.10 -0.84 5.88
CA ALA A 48 2.78 -0.46 5.40
C ALA A 48 2.89 0.66 4.36
N ILE A 49 1.76 1.09 3.79
CA ILE A 49 1.68 2.26 2.92
C ILE A 49 0.66 3.26 3.43
N VAL A 50 0.92 4.54 3.18
CA VAL A 50 -0.11 5.57 3.15
C VAL A 50 -0.33 5.93 1.69
N LYS A 51 -1.59 5.84 1.24
CA LYS A 51 -2.01 6.20 -0.12
C LYS A 51 -2.97 7.37 -0.07
N ILE A 52 -2.79 8.30 -0.98
CA ILE A 52 -3.69 9.44 -1.20
C ILE A 52 -4.13 9.39 -2.66
N ASP A 53 -5.43 9.47 -2.87
CA ASP A 53 -6.07 9.55 -4.18
C ASP A 53 -6.44 11.01 -4.48
N TYR A 54 -6.08 11.47 -5.68
CA TYR A 54 -6.29 12.84 -6.13
C TYR A 54 -7.16 12.87 -7.38
N LEU A 55 -8.04 13.87 -7.40
CA LEU A 55 -8.67 14.38 -8.61
C LEU A 55 -8.16 15.81 -8.79
N ILE A 56 -7.46 16.05 -9.90
CA ILE A 56 -6.72 17.28 -10.17
C ILE A 56 -7.38 18.00 -11.34
N ASN A 57 -7.63 19.30 -11.21
CA ASN A 57 -8.07 20.12 -12.34
C ASN A 57 -6.88 20.41 -13.26
N GLY A 58 -6.93 19.92 -14.49
CA GLY A 58 -5.84 20.01 -15.46
C GLY A 58 -4.75 18.94 -15.29
N PRO A 59 -3.66 19.05 -16.08
CA PRO A 59 -2.51 18.14 -15.98
C PRO A 59 -1.64 18.47 -14.77
N ILE A 60 -0.86 17.48 -14.30
CA ILE A 60 0.21 17.74 -13.33
C ILE A 60 1.32 18.54 -14.05
N PRO A 61 1.79 19.67 -13.49
CA PRO A 61 2.75 20.55 -14.16
C PRO A 61 4.19 20.02 -14.04
N TRP A 62 4.44 18.85 -14.63
CA TRP A 62 5.78 18.29 -14.71
C TRP A 62 6.71 19.22 -15.48
N ARG A 63 7.93 19.39 -14.97
CA ARG A 63 8.97 20.16 -15.66
C ARG A 63 9.35 19.52 -17.00
N ASP A 64 9.45 18.20 -17.01
CA ASP A 64 9.71 17.41 -18.22
C ASP A 64 8.38 16.87 -18.78
N PRO A 65 7.97 17.27 -20.00
CA PRO A 65 6.74 16.79 -20.61
C PRO A 65 6.66 15.26 -20.79
N GLU A 66 7.80 14.58 -20.88
CA GLU A 66 7.84 13.11 -21.00
C GLU A 66 7.26 12.42 -19.77
N VAL A 67 7.45 13.02 -18.59
CA VAL A 67 6.95 12.49 -17.32
C VAL A 67 5.41 12.51 -17.27
N ALA A 68 4.78 13.47 -17.96
CA ALA A 68 3.32 13.52 -18.06
C ALA A 68 2.73 12.30 -18.80
N ARG A 69 3.54 11.60 -19.59
CA ARG A 69 3.14 10.39 -20.34
C ARG A 69 3.39 9.09 -19.56
N ALA A 70 4.12 9.16 -18.45
CA ALA A 70 4.47 7.98 -17.66
C ALA A 70 3.28 7.50 -16.82
N GLY A 71 2.97 6.21 -16.86
CA GLY A 71 1.93 5.63 -16.01
C GLY A 71 2.28 5.66 -14.52
N THR A 72 3.57 5.66 -14.17
CA THR A 72 4.06 5.78 -12.80
C THR A 72 5.37 6.57 -12.75
N VAL A 73 5.46 7.47 -11.77
CA VAL A 73 6.59 8.36 -11.52
C VAL A 73 7.14 8.05 -10.12
N HIS A 74 8.45 7.83 -10.05
CA HIS A 74 9.17 7.51 -8.82
C HIS A 74 9.82 8.79 -8.27
N LEU A 75 9.31 9.29 -7.14
CA LEU A 75 9.69 10.56 -6.54
C LEU A 75 10.44 10.32 -5.23
N GLY A 76 11.78 10.36 -5.25
CA GLY A 76 12.58 10.13 -4.04
C GLY A 76 13.94 10.82 -3.98
N GLY A 77 14.28 11.63 -4.98
CA GLY A 77 15.61 12.24 -5.11
C GLY A 77 16.65 11.22 -5.57
N SER A 78 17.82 11.20 -4.92
CA SER A 78 18.89 10.25 -5.22
C SER A 78 18.58 8.84 -4.74
N HIS A 79 19.27 7.85 -5.32
CA HIS A 79 19.19 6.45 -4.89
C HIS A 79 19.46 6.27 -3.38
N ALA A 80 20.45 7.00 -2.83
CA ALA A 80 20.77 6.95 -1.41
C ALA A 80 19.62 7.47 -0.53
N GLN A 81 18.90 8.50 -0.98
CA GLN A 81 17.74 9.04 -0.25
C GLN A 81 16.57 8.06 -0.28
N ILE A 82 16.32 7.43 -1.43
CA ILE A 82 15.32 6.36 -1.55
C ILE A 82 15.65 5.22 -0.59
N GLY A 83 16.88 4.70 -0.64
CA GLY A 83 17.31 3.62 0.25
C GLY A 83 17.19 3.98 1.73
N ALA A 84 17.53 5.22 2.10
CA ALA A 84 17.39 5.69 3.47
C ALA A 84 15.93 5.77 3.94
N ALA A 85 15.01 6.23 3.07
CA ALA A 85 13.59 6.29 3.37
C ALA A 85 12.98 4.89 3.55
N GLU A 86 13.28 3.98 2.63
CA GLU A 86 12.82 2.59 2.69
C GLU A 86 13.35 1.86 3.93
N ALA A 87 14.64 2.04 4.23
CA ALA A 87 15.24 1.44 5.41
C ALA A 87 14.68 2.03 6.72
N ALA A 88 14.31 3.31 6.74
CA ALA A 88 13.64 3.92 7.90
C ALA A 88 12.26 3.28 8.12
N ALA A 89 11.43 3.19 7.07
CA ALA A 89 10.10 2.57 7.15
C ALA A 89 10.18 1.11 7.60
N ALA A 90 11.13 0.34 7.06
CA ALA A 90 11.37 -1.06 7.43
C ALA A 90 11.80 -1.23 8.89
N ARG A 91 12.47 -0.24 9.49
CA ARG A 91 12.85 -0.24 10.91
C ARG A 91 11.78 0.38 11.84
N GLY A 92 10.60 0.70 11.31
CA GLY A 92 9.52 1.26 12.09
C GLY A 92 9.64 2.78 12.33
N VAL A 93 10.47 3.48 11.56
CA VAL A 93 10.66 4.94 11.65
C VAL A 93 9.99 5.63 10.46
N LEU A 94 9.20 6.68 10.71
CA LEU A 94 8.58 7.46 9.65
C LEU A 94 9.65 8.27 8.88
N PRO A 95 9.76 8.13 7.54
CA PRO A 95 10.75 8.88 6.78
C PRO A 95 10.39 10.38 6.71
N GLY A 96 11.32 11.26 7.07
CA GLY A 96 11.13 12.72 6.93
C GLY A 96 11.10 13.19 5.46
N ARG A 97 11.67 12.40 4.55
CA ARG A 97 11.59 12.58 3.09
C ARG A 97 11.19 11.24 2.47
N PRO A 98 9.88 10.97 2.33
CA PRO A 98 9.42 9.69 1.83
C PRO A 98 9.80 9.51 0.36
N TYR A 99 10.07 8.26 -0.01
CA TYR A 99 10.01 7.82 -1.39
C TYR A 99 8.54 7.63 -1.78
N VAL A 100 8.11 8.29 -2.84
CA VAL A 100 6.71 8.30 -3.28
C VAL A 100 6.60 7.68 -4.68
N LEU A 101 5.70 6.72 -4.82
CA LEU A 101 5.23 6.26 -6.12
C LEU A 101 3.95 7.02 -6.45
N LEU A 102 3.99 7.80 -7.52
CA LEU A 102 2.84 8.52 -8.04
C LEU A 102 2.40 7.88 -9.35
N ALA A 103 1.18 7.38 -9.43
CA ALA A 103 0.63 6.87 -10.66
C ALA A 103 -0.32 7.86 -11.33
N GLN A 104 -0.33 7.79 -12.66
CA GLN A 104 -1.13 8.64 -13.54
C GLN A 104 -1.95 7.75 -14.49
N PRO A 105 -3.03 7.09 -14.01
CA PRO A 105 -3.85 6.23 -14.87
C PRO A 105 -4.36 6.93 -16.13
N SER A 106 -4.69 8.23 -16.02
CA SER A 106 -5.17 9.05 -17.13
C SER A 106 -4.14 9.26 -18.24
N ALA A 107 -2.85 9.05 -17.98
CA ALA A 107 -1.80 9.10 -19.01
C ALA A 107 -1.90 7.92 -20.00
N ALA A 108 -2.38 6.76 -19.52
CA ALA A 108 -2.59 5.58 -20.35
C ALA A 108 -4.03 5.49 -20.89
N ASP A 109 -5.01 5.91 -20.09
CA ASP A 109 -6.44 5.86 -20.44
C ASP A 109 -7.14 7.16 -20.00
N PRO A 110 -7.35 8.12 -20.91
CA PRO A 110 -8.02 9.38 -20.59
C PRO A 110 -9.44 9.24 -20.05
N SER A 111 -10.13 8.11 -20.31
CA SER A 111 -11.51 7.88 -19.81
C SER A 111 -11.58 7.69 -18.30
N ARG A 112 -10.42 7.50 -17.64
CA ARG A 112 -10.28 7.35 -16.19
C ARG A 112 -10.54 8.64 -15.41
N ALA A 113 -10.61 9.79 -16.07
CA ALA A 113 -10.90 11.07 -15.45
C ALA A 113 -11.98 11.84 -16.23
N PRO A 114 -12.77 12.71 -15.57
CA PRO A 114 -13.60 13.68 -16.26
C PRO A 114 -12.77 14.57 -17.21
N ALA A 115 -13.42 15.09 -18.26
CA ALA A 115 -12.77 15.98 -19.20
C ALA A 115 -12.12 17.19 -18.49
N GLY A 116 -10.86 17.47 -18.84
CA GLY A 116 -10.08 18.55 -18.23
C GLY A 116 -9.55 18.24 -16.83
N GLN A 117 -9.66 17.01 -16.34
CA GLN A 117 -9.13 16.58 -15.04
C GLN A 117 -8.17 15.40 -15.18
N THR A 118 -7.33 15.21 -14.17
CA THR A 118 -6.40 14.09 -14.05
C THR A 118 -6.68 13.34 -12.76
N VAL A 119 -6.83 12.01 -12.86
CA VAL A 119 -6.77 11.14 -11.69
C VAL A 119 -5.32 10.75 -11.44
N ALA A 120 -4.87 10.92 -10.21
CA ALA A 120 -3.57 10.45 -9.76
C ALA A 120 -3.71 9.81 -8.38
N TRP A 121 -2.85 8.86 -8.07
CA TRP A 121 -2.66 8.45 -6.68
C TRP A 121 -1.20 8.45 -6.36
N ALA A 122 -0.88 8.73 -5.09
CA ALA A 122 0.46 8.68 -4.58
C ALA A 122 0.49 7.81 -3.33
N TYR A 123 1.53 6.98 -3.18
CA TYR A 123 1.78 6.31 -1.92
C TYR A 123 3.25 6.39 -1.52
N ALA A 124 3.48 6.28 -0.22
CA ALA A 124 4.80 6.10 0.37
C ALA A 124 4.77 4.95 1.37
N HIS A 125 5.91 4.27 1.53
CA HIS A 125 6.08 3.32 2.60
C HIS A 125 6.17 4.01 3.95
N VAL A 126 5.48 3.45 4.94
CA VAL A 126 5.46 3.88 6.33
C VAL A 126 5.68 2.68 7.25
N PRO A 127 6.04 2.90 8.52
CA PRO A 127 6.09 1.83 9.52
C PRO A 127 4.81 1.00 9.55
N HIS A 128 4.96 -0.32 9.52
CA HIS A 128 3.84 -1.23 9.73
C HIS A 128 3.32 -1.12 11.17
N GLY A 129 2.00 -0.99 11.35
CA GLY A 129 1.40 -0.88 12.68
C GLY A 129 1.59 0.49 13.35
N LEU A 130 1.90 1.53 12.59
CA LEU A 130 1.88 2.92 13.08
C LEU A 130 0.46 3.26 13.59
N ALA A 131 0.28 3.25 14.91
CA ALA A 131 -0.95 3.76 15.54
C ALA A 131 -0.99 5.29 15.37
N GLY A 132 -2.12 5.83 14.90
CA GLY A 132 -2.26 7.24 14.53
C GLY A 132 -1.86 8.24 15.64
N GLY A 133 -1.35 9.43 15.34
CA GLY A 133 -1.12 10.06 14.06
C GLY A 133 -0.34 11.37 14.23
N ALA A 134 0.09 11.95 13.12
CA ALA A 134 0.64 13.31 13.08
C ALA A 134 -0.50 14.36 13.15
N ALA A 135 -1.31 14.28 14.20
CA ALA A 135 -2.12 15.40 14.66
C ALA A 135 -1.43 16.00 15.91
N ASP A 136 -0.18 16.45 15.77
CA ASP A 136 0.38 17.42 16.72
C ASP A 136 -0.09 18.80 16.28
N GLY A 137 -1.05 19.34 17.04
CA GLY A 137 -1.47 20.72 16.90
C GLY A 137 -0.30 21.63 17.21
N ARG A 138 0.28 22.25 16.17
CA ARG A 138 0.96 23.53 16.32
C ARG A 138 0.32 24.55 15.40
N ARG A 139 -0.51 25.37 16.05
CA ARG A 139 -0.84 26.75 15.66
C ARG A 139 0.37 27.42 15.01
N ARG A 140 0.21 27.93 13.79
CA ARG A 140 0.44 29.34 13.45
C ARG A 140 -0.53 29.71 12.33
#